data_AF-A0A345YIV4-F1
#
_entry.id   AF-A0A345YIV4-F1
#
_cell.length_a   1.000
_cell.length_b   1.000
_cell.length_c   1.000
_cell.angle_alpha   90.00
_cell.angle_beta   90.00
_cell.angle_gamma   90.00
#
_symmetry.space_group_name_H-M   'P 1'
#
loop_
_entity.id
_entity.type
_entity.pdbx_description
1 polymer ?
#
loop_
_entity_poly.entity_id
_entity_poly.type
_entity_poly.pdbx_seq_one_letter_code
_entity_poly.pdbx_strand_id
1 'polypeptide(L)'
;MTQTYTFDDLPEPQQRALRNVAKHPKGYVGRGRGMAAVALVEKGLLKTNRRNVFGYELTPSGNEVLRAKENSEKDESVTDKAPSEIVYAVYHAVADDGAGGFTHTDEPDKIVSWSAYVRNEPDDGGTFEVFEEVDDIETENEARAAAERLAAKYGTDIIEKN
;
A
#
# COMPACT_ATOMS: atom_id res chain seq x y z
N MET A 1 17.60 -30.74 9.89
CA MET A 1 16.36 -30.96 9.12
C MET A 1 15.82 -29.57 8.77
N THR A 2 15.91 -29.14 7.53
CA THR A 2 15.37 -27.85 7.10
C THR A 2 13.86 -28.05 6.91
N GLN A 3 13.03 -27.50 7.79
CA GLN A 3 11.58 -27.54 7.60
C GLN A 3 11.23 -26.61 6.44
N THR A 4 10.74 -27.18 5.34
CA THR A 4 10.22 -26.43 4.20
C THR A 4 8.79 -26.03 4.53
N TYR A 5 8.56 -24.75 4.77
CA TYR A 5 7.23 -24.19 4.99
C TYR A 5 6.66 -23.71 3.66
N THR A 6 5.37 -23.92 3.39
CA THR A 6 4.67 -23.19 2.32
C THR A 6 3.93 -21.98 2.90
N PHE A 7 3.57 -21.02 2.06
CA PHE A 7 2.91 -19.79 2.52
C PHE A 7 1.54 -20.09 3.14
N ASP A 8 0.79 -21.01 2.53
CA ASP A 8 -0.57 -21.35 2.94
C ASP A 8 -0.62 -22.19 4.23
N ASP A 9 0.50 -22.84 4.60
CA ASP A 9 0.64 -23.56 5.88
C ASP A 9 0.79 -22.63 7.09
N LEU A 10 1.07 -21.34 6.86
CA LEU A 10 1.23 -20.37 7.93
C LEU A 10 -0.15 -19.89 8.41
N PRO A 11 -0.35 -19.71 9.72
CA PRO A 11 -1.54 -19.02 10.24
C PRO A 11 -1.70 -17.63 9.60
N GLU A 12 -2.94 -17.21 9.35
CA GLU A 12 -3.25 -15.92 8.70
C GLU A 12 -2.50 -14.71 9.30
N PRO A 13 -2.31 -14.59 10.64
CA PRO A 13 -1.50 -13.52 11.21
C PRO A 13 -0.03 -13.55 10.79
N GLN A 14 0.53 -14.75 10.57
CA GLN A 14 1.90 -14.96 10.11
C GLN A 14 2.02 -14.70 8.60
N GLN A 15 1.05 -15.13 7.80
CA GLN A 15 0.97 -14.77 6.38
C GLN A 15 0.96 -13.24 6.17
N ARG A 16 0.08 -12.54 6.90
CA ARG A 16 -0.01 -11.08 6.89
C ARG A 16 1.29 -10.43 7.37
N ALA A 17 1.93 -10.96 8.41
CA ALA A 17 3.21 -10.44 8.89
C ALA A 17 4.33 -10.60 7.84
N LEU A 18 4.40 -11.74 7.17
CA LEU A 18 5.41 -12.02 6.13
C LEU A 18 5.25 -11.08 4.92
N ARG A 19 4.01 -10.88 4.42
CA ARG A 19 3.69 -9.92 3.35
C ARG A 19 4.03 -8.48 3.75
N ASN A 20 3.72 -8.09 4.99
CA ASN A 20 4.01 -6.73 5.46
C ASN A 20 5.52 -6.45 5.57
N VAL A 21 6.32 -7.42 6.05
CA VAL A 21 7.78 -7.26 6.09
C VAL A 21 8.38 -7.23 4.68
N ALA A 22 7.82 -7.97 3.73
CA ALA A 22 8.21 -7.91 2.32
C ALA A 22 7.98 -6.52 1.71
N LYS A 23 6.80 -5.92 1.96
CA LYS A 23 6.43 -4.59 1.48
C LYS A 23 7.19 -3.46 2.19
N HIS A 24 7.54 -3.67 3.45
CA HIS A 24 8.21 -2.67 4.28
C HIS A 24 9.46 -3.25 4.96
N PRO A 25 10.55 -3.50 4.21
CA PRO A 25 11.78 -4.13 4.72
C PRO A 25 12.53 -3.32 5.80
N LYS A 26 12.06 -2.10 6.09
CA LYS A 26 12.57 -1.22 7.15
C LYS A 26 11.48 -0.78 8.15
N GLY A 27 10.26 -1.25 7.97
CA GLY A 27 9.06 -0.76 8.66
C GLY A 27 8.86 -1.39 10.03
N TYR A 28 8.51 -0.55 11.01
CA TYR A 28 8.08 -0.92 12.34
C TYR A 28 6.85 -1.84 12.26
N VAL A 29 6.94 -3.05 12.80
CA VAL A 29 5.79 -3.96 12.89
C VAL A 29 5.06 -3.63 14.20
N GLY A 30 3.93 -2.91 14.11
CA GLY A 30 3.20 -2.38 15.27
C GLY A 30 2.86 -3.41 16.37
N ARG A 31 2.62 -2.92 17.60
CA ARG A 31 2.51 -3.68 18.88
C ARG A 31 1.68 -4.98 18.87
N GLY A 32 0.70 -5.16 17.98
CA GLY A 32 -0.11 -6.39 17.88
C GLY A 32 0.50 -7.51 17.01
N ARG A 33 1.58 -7.22 16.27
CA ARG A 33 2.17 -8.13 15.26
C ARG A 33 3.48 -8.77 15.72
N GLY A 34 3.97 -8.42 16.91
CA GLY A 34 5.22 -8.95 17.48
C GLY A 34 5.20 -10.48 17.62
N MET A 35 4.11 -11.08 18.09
CA MET A 35 4.02 -12.53 18.28
C MET A 35 4.10 -13.31 16.96
N ALA A 36 3.44 -12.83 15.90
CA ALA A 36 3.50 -13.47 14.59
C ALA A 36 4.89 -13.32 13.95
N ALA A 37 5.52 -12.14 14.08
CA ALA A 37 6.89 -11.92 13.62
C ALA A 37 7.91 -12.78 14.39
N VAL A 38 7.75 -12.92 15.71
CA VAL A 38 8.58 -13.81 16.55
C VAL A 38 8.43 -15.27 16.10
N ALA A 39 7.21 -15.75 15.89
CA ALA A 39 6.98 -17.11 15.38
C ALA A 39 7.62 -17.33 13.99
N LEU A 40 7.61 -16.32 13.11
CA LEU A 40 8.29 -16.38 11.82
C LEU A 40 9.82 -16.36 11.94
N VAL A 41 10.37 -15.72 12.99
CA VAL A 41 11.81 -15.79 13.31
C VAL A 41 12.17 -17.20 13.80
N GLU A 42 11.36 -17.82 14.66
CA GLU A 42 11.56 -19.20 15.10
C GLU A 42 11.50 -20.20 13.93
N LYS A 43 10.63 -19.93 12.96
CA LYS A 43 10.54 -20.70 11.70
C LYS A 43 11.66 -20.39 10.70
N GLY A 44 12.54 -19.44 11.01
CA GLY A 44 13.65 -19.04 10.15
C GLY A 44 13.24 -18.28 8.89
N LEU A 45 12.00 -17.79 8.80
CA LEU A 45 11.48 -17.02 7.66
C LEU A 45 11.74 -15.52 7.80
N LEU A 46 11.88 -15.04 9.04
CA LEU A 46 12.31 -13.69 9.37
C LEU A 46 13.59 -13.72 10.21
N LYS A 47 14.31 -12.60 10.22
CA LYS A 47 15.40 -12.33 11.17
C LYS A 47 15.21 -10.93 11.75
N THR A 48 15.66 -10.72 12.98
CA THR A 48 15.66 -9.39 13.60
C THR A 48 16.65 -8.47 12.88
N ASN A 49 16.22 -7.25 12.58
CA ASN A 49 17.08 -6.25 11.98
C ASN A 49 18.02 -5.68 13.05
N ARG A 50 19.33 -5.94 12.94
CA ARG A 50 20.31 -5.41 13.91
C ARG A 50 20.43 -3.89 13.90
N ARG A 51 19.96 -3.21 12.86
CA ARG A 51 19.97 -1.74 12.73
C ARG A 51 18.70 -1.08 13.26
N ASN A 52 17.65 -1.85 13.53
CA ASN A 52 16.39 -1.35 14.09
C ASN A 52 15.88 -2.34 15.14
N VAL A 53 15.92 -1.95 16.42
CA VAL A 53 15.62 -2.81 17.58
C VAL A 53 14.22 -3.45 17.53
N PHE A 54 13.30 -2.89 16.73
CA PHE A 54 11.94 -3.41 16.51
C PHE A 54 11.65 -3.79 15.05
N GLY A 55 12.68 -3.88 14.21
CA GLY A 55 12.56 -4.25 12.80
C GLY A 55 12.80 -5.73 12.55
N TYR A 56 12.15 -6.27 11.53
CA TYR A 56 12.38 -7.61 11.00
C TYR A 56 12.74 -7.53 9.52
N GLU A 57 13.54 -8.47 9.05
CA GLU A 57 13.91 -8.62 7.64
C GLU A 57 13.59 -10.06 7.19
N LEU A 58 13.27 -10.22 5.91
CA LEU A 58 13.12 -11.54 5.30
C LEU A 58 14.47 -12.27 5.27
N THR A 59 14.44 -13.56 5.59
CA THR A 59 15.54 -14.47 5.28
C THR A 59 15.44 -14.94 3.83
N PRO A 60 16.49 -15.58 3.27
CA PRO A 60 16.38 -16.24 1.96
C PRO A 60 15.19 -17.21 1.89
N SER A 61 14.97 -18.01 2.94
CA SER A 61 13.82 -18.93 3.02
C SER A 61 12.48 -18.20 3.09
N GLY A 62 12.39 -17.09 3.83
CA GLY A 62 11.18 -16.25 3.82
C GLY A 62 10.85 -15.68 2.45
N ASN A 63 11.88 -15.25 1.70
CA ASN A 63 11.74 -14.79 0.32
C ASN A 63 11.30 -15.90 -0.64
N GLU A 64 11.83 -17.11 -0.49
CA GLU A 64 11.43 -18.27 -1.30
C GLU A 64 9.98 -18.64 -1.09
N VAL A 65 9.51 -18.68 0.16
CA VAL A 65 8.11 -18.95 0.51
C VAL A 65 7.17 -17.91 -0.09
N LEU A 66 7.54 -16.63 -0.01
CA LEU A 66 6.75 -15.54 -0.57
C LEU A 66 6.69 -15.61 -2.11
N ARG A 67 7.85 -15.81 -2.76
CA ARG A 67 7.94 -15.92 -4.22
C ARG A 67 7.21 -17.14 -4.77
N ALA A 68 7.25 -18.26 -4.05
CA ALA A 68 6.50 -19.45 -4.43
C ALA A 68 4.99 -19.18 -4.45
N LYS A 69 4.49 -18.41 -3.47
CA LYS A 69 3.09 -17.96 -3.46
C LYS A 69 2.78 -17.00 -4.62
N GLU A 70 3.61 -15.97 -4.82
CA GLU A 70 3.44 -15.01 -5.91
C GLU A 70 3.47 -15.67 -7.29
N ASN A 71 4.32 -16.70 -7.47
CA ASN A 71 4.39 -17.46 -8.71
C ASN A 71 3.18 -18.39 -8.88
N SER A 72 2.69 -19.02 -7.81
CA SER A 72 1.45 -19.80 -7.87
C SER A 72 0.23 -18.93 -8.19
N GLU A 73 0.16 -17.71 -7.63
CA GLU A 73 -0.88 -16.72 -7.92
C GLU A 73 -0.74 -16.18 -9.35
N LYS A 74 0.48 -16.15 -9.92
CA LYS A 74 0.73 -15.77 -11.31
C LYS A 74 0.37 -16.88 -12.31
N ASP A 75 0.66 -18.14 -12.02
CA ASP A 75 0.29 -19.27 -12.89
C ASP A 75 -1.23 -19.48 -12.95
N GLU A 76 -1.96 -19.20 -11.85
CA GLU A 76 -3.44 -19.17 -11.85
C GLU A 76 -4.02 -17.95 -12.60
N SER A 77 -3.22 -16.89 -12.81
CA SER A 77 -3.66 -15.66 -13.50
C SER A 77 -3.50 -15.69 -15.02
N VAL A 78 -2.95 -16.75 -15.60
CA VAL A 78 -2.76 -16.89 -17.07
C VAL A 78 -4.08 -17.24 -17.79
N THR A 79 -5.15 -17.55 -17.07
CA THR A 79 -6.49 -17.69 -17.64
C THR A 79 -7.36 -16.47 -17.32
N ASP A 80 -7.55 -15.61 -18.33
CA ASP A 80 -8.57 -14.54 -18.44
C ASP A 80 -8.72 -13.60 -17.23
N LYS A 81 -7.80 -12.64 -17.07
CA LYS A 81 -8.15 -11.33 -16.48
C LYS A 81 -7.99 -10.24 -17.53
N ALA A 82 -9.11 -9.79 -18.07
CA ALA A 82 -9.21 -8.51 -18.75
C ALA A 82 -8.69 -7.39 -17.81
N PRO A 83 -8.07 -6.31 -18.34
CA PRO A 83 -7.59 -5.21 -17.52
C PRO A 83 -8.82 -4.52 -16.91
N SER A 84 -9.02 -4.72 -15.62
CA SER A 84 -10.05 -4.03 -14.85
C SER A 84 -9.46 -3.54 -13.52
N GLU A 85 -8.26 -2.93 -13.57
CA GLU A 85 -7.93 -1.94 -12.55
C GLU A 85 -8.69 -0.68 -12.91
N ILE A 86 -9.76 -0.39 -12.18
CA ILE A 86 -10.41 0.91 -12.31
C ILE A 86 -9.48 1.92 -11.65
N VAL A 87 -8.85 2.71 -12.50
CA VAL A 87 -7.99 3.81 -12.08
C VAL A 87 -8.88 5.07 -12.06
N TYR A 88 -8.72 5.91 -11.04
CA TYR A 88 -9.51 7.14 -10.87
C TYR A 88 -8.59 8.32 -10.63
N ALA A 89 -8.90 9.46 -11.27
CA ALA A 89 -8.31 10.74 -10.91
C ALA A 89 -9.17 11.40 -9.82
N VAL A 90 -8.56 11.79 -8.72
CA VAL A 90 -9.20 12.42 -7.57
C VAL A 90 -8.59 13.79 -7.36
N TYR A 91 -9.38 14.79 -7.01
CA TYR A 91 -8.90 16.03 -6.41
C TYR A 91 -9.60 16.25 -5.08
N HIS A 92 -8.91 16.86 -4.13
CA HIS A 92 -9.43 17.11 -2.78
C HIS A 92 -8.77 18.32 -2.14
N ALA A 93 -9.47 18.92 -1.18
CA ALA A 93 -8.94 19.99 -0.35
C ALA A 93 -8.14 19.45 0.84
N VAL A 94 -7.12 20.22 1.22
CA VAL A 94 -6.13 19.86 2.23
C VAL A 94 -6.14 20.93 3.34
N ALA A 95 -6.17 20.49 4.59
CA ALA A 95 -5.97 21.28 5.80
C ALA A 95 -4.61 21.00 6.43
N ASP A 96 -4.04 22.01 7.07
CA ASP A 96 -2.92 21.87 8.00
C ASP A 96 -3.45 21.30 9.33
N ASP A 97 -2.92 20.15 9.76
CA ASP A 97 -3.31 19.51 11.03
C ASP A 97 -2.68 20.17 12.27
N GLY A 98 -1.84 21.21 12.06
CA GLY A 98 -1.13 21.96 13.09
C GLY A 98 0.06 21.21 13.72
N ALA A 99 0.28 19.94 13.34
CA ALA A 99 1.41 19.11 13.74
C ALA A 99 2.49 19.03 12.65
N GLY A 100 2.35 19.84 11.59
CA GLY A 100 3.20 19.81 10.40
C GLY A 100 2.80 18.72 9.40
N GLY A 101 1.59 18.16 9.55
CA GLY A 101 0.98 17.23 8.62
C GLY A 101 -0.15 17.88 7.83
N PHE A 102 -0.41 17.33 6.66
CA PHE A 102 -1.51 17.73 5.78
C PHE A 102 -2.57 16.63 5.79
N THR A 103 -3.82 17.01 5.94
CA THR A 103 -4.95 16.08 5.98
C THR A 103 -6.08 16.54 5.07
N HIS A 104 -6.86 15.59 4.56
CA HIS A 104 -8.05 15.91 3.78
C HIS A 104 -9.08 16.65 4.65
N THR A 105 -9.69 17.69 4.08
CA THR A 105 -10.75 18.47 4.71
C THR A 105 -11.86 18.79 3.72
N ASP A 106 -13.08 18.89 4.23
CA ASP A 106 -14.25 19.37 3.48
C ASP A 106 -14.71 20.74 4.01
N GLU A 107 -14.03 21.26 5.07
CA GLU A 107 -14.32 22.53 5.72
C GLU A 107 -13.65 23.69 4.98
N PRO A 108 -14.40 24.56 4.26
CA PRO A 108 -13.82 25.58 3.38
C PRO A 108 -12.91 26.59 4.10
N ASP A 109 -13.20 26.88 5.36
CA ASP A 109 -12.44 27.78 6.21
C ASP A 109 -11.13 27.19 6.74
N LYS A 110 -10.92 25.87 6.55
CA LYS A 110 -9.70 25.15 6.94
C LYS A 110 -8.82 24.77 5.76
N ILE A 111 -9.25 25.05 4.52
CA ILE A 111 -8.49 24.73 3.32
C ILE A 111 -7.24 25.60 3.26
N VAL A 112 -6.07 24.95 3.26
CA VAL A 112 -4.76 25.60 3.09
C VAL A 112 -4.17 25.36 1.69
N SER A 113 -4.54 24.25 1.05
CA SER A 113 -4.13 23.91 -0.32
C SER A 113 -5.09 22.87 -0.92
N TRP A 114 -4.90 22.57 -2.19
CA TRP A 114 -5.55 21.49 -2.91
C TRP A 114 -4.52 20.50 -3.45
N SER A 115 -4.94 19.26 -3.64
CA SER A 115 -4.14 18.21 -4.26
C SER A 115 -4.96 17.41 -5.24
N ALA A 116 -4.31 16.91 -6.29
CA ALA A 116 -4.90 16.00 -7.27
C ALA A 116 -4.01 14.78 -7.47
N TYR A 117 -4.59 13.58 -7.44
CA TYR A 117 -3.85 12.34 -7.57
C TYR A 117 -4.62 11.29 -8.36
N VAL A 118 -3.90 10.32 -8.92
CA VAL A 118 -4.47 9.15 -9.57
C VAL A 118 -4.27 7.94 -8.70
N ARG A 119 -5.33 7.16 -8.47
CA ARG A 119 -5.25 5.93 -7.68
C ARG A 119 -5.88 4.73 -8.38
N ASN A 120 -5.39 3.52 -8.10
CA ASN A 120 -6.19 2.32 -8.35
C ASN A 120 -7.15 2.13 -7.19
N GLU A 121 -8.40 1.79 -7.48
CA GLU A 121 -9.32 1.33 -6.45
C GLU A 121 -9.54 -0.16 -6.69
N PRO A 122 -9.03 -1.04 -5.81
CA PRO A 122 -9.33 -2.45 -5.93
C PRO A 122 -10.83 -2.67 -5.65
N ASP A 123 -11.48 -3.53 -6.44
CA ASP A 123 -12.92 -3.83 -6.36
C ASP A 123 -13.41 -4.21 -4.94
N ASP A 124 -12.51 -4.71 -4.08
CA ASP A 124 -12.80 -5.17 -2.72
C ASP A 124 -12.63 -4.10 -1.62
N GLY A 125 -12.55 -2.81 -1.96
CA GLY A 125 -12.45 -1.72 -0.98
C GLY A 125 -11.14 -1.72 -0.17
N GLY A 126 -10.07 -2.24 -0.76
CA GLY A 126 -8.73 -2.33 -0.17
C GLY A 126 -7.94 -1.02 -0.20
N THR A 127 -6.71 -1.07 0.30
CA THR A 127 -5.73 0.03 0.15
C THR A 127 -5.56 0.40 -1.31
N PHE A 128 -5.78 1.66 -1.64
CA PHE A 128 -5.47 2.22 -2.94
C PHE A 128 -3.99 2.58 -3.04
N GLU A 129 -3.42 2.46 -4.23
CA GLU A 129 -2.09 2.92 -4.57
C GLU A 129 -2.19 4.21 -5.37
N VAL A 130 -1.47 5.24 -4.94
CA VAL A 130 -1.36 6.51 -5.67
C VAL A 130 -0.24 6.39 -6.70
N PHE A 131 -0.58 6.56 -7.98
CA PHE A 131 0.36 6.47 -9.10
C PHE A 131 1.11 7.78 -9.34
N GLU A 132 0.39 8.89 -9.24
CA GLU A 132 0.91 10.24 -9.46
C GLU A 132 0.07 11.22 -8.66
N GLU A 133 0.73 12.19 -8.04
CA GLU A 133 0.13 13.21 -7.18
C GLU A 133 0.72 14.58 -7.53
N VAL A 134 -0.15 15.59 -7.51
CA VAL A 134 0.16 16.99 -7.72
C VAL A 134 -0.37 17.72 -6.49
N ASP A 135 0.54 18.16 -5.63
CA ASP A 135 0.26 18.88 -4.39
C ASP A 135 0.46 20.39 -4.53
N ASP A 136 0.21 21.11 -3.45
CA ASP A 136 0.43 22.56 -3.30
C ASP A 136 -0.31 23.40 -4.35
N ILE A 137 -1.54 22.99 -4.69
CA ILE A 137 -2.38 23.71 -5.65
C ILE A 137 -3.18 24.78 -4.90
N GLU A 138 -3.15 26.02 -5.40
CA GLU A 138 -3.76 27.17 -4.70
C GLU A 138 -5.28 27.19 -4.83
N THR A 139 -5.83 26.64 -5.92
CA THR A 139 -7.26 26.73 -6.22
C THR A 139 -7.90 25.40 -6.62
N GLU A 140 -9.18 25.25 -6.28
CA GLU A 140 -10.01 24.11 -6.69
C GLU A 140 -10.02 23.92 -8.21
N ASN A 141 -10.11 25.01 -8.97
CA ASN A 141 -10.12 24.95 -10.45
C ASN A 141 -8.81 24.40 -11.01
N GLU A 142 -7.67 24.74 -10.42
CA GLU A 142 -6.37 24.20 -10.82
C GLU A 142 -6.23 22.72 -10.41
N ALA A 143 -6.79 22.34 -9.26
CA ALA A 143 -6.78 20.95 -8.80
C ALA A 143 -7.66 20.06 -9.68
N ARG A 144 -8.84 20.56 -10.09
CA ARG A 144 -9.67 19.90 -11.09
C ARG A 144 -8.95 19.79 -12.43
N ALA A 145 -8.30 20.87 -12.91
CA ALA A 145 -7.53 20.82 -14.14
C ALA A 145 -6.34 19.84 -14.07
N ALA A 146 -5.71 19.69 -12.90
CA ALA A 146 -4.68 18.69 -12.66
C ALA A 146 -5.27 17.27 -12.71
N ALA A 147 -6.41 17.02 -12.05
CA ALA A 147 -7.13 15.76 -12.12
C ALA A 147 -7.58 15.42 -13.55
N GLU A 148 -8.03 16.41 -14.35
CA GLU A 148 -8.37 16.20 -15.76
C GLU A 148 -7.16 15.80 -16.62
N ARG A 149 -6.00 16.43 -16.41
CA ARG A 149 -4.76 16.06 -17.11
C ARG A 149 -4.31 14.65 -16.74
N LEU A 150 -4.39 14.33 -15.46
CA LEU A 150 -4.13 13.01 -14.93
C LEU A 150 -5.11 11.98 -15.52
N ALA A 151 -6.40 12.28 -15.54
CA ALA A 151 -7.42 11.43 -16.16
C ALA A 151 -7.13 11.17 -17.65
N ALA A 152 -6.77 12.21 -18.40
CA ALA A 152 -6.41 12.10 -19.81
C ALA A 152 -5.13 11.28 -20.05
N LYS A 153 -4.16 11.33 -19.12
CA LYS A 153 -2.90 10.58 -19.19
C LYS A 153 -3.10 9.09 -18.89
N TYR A 154 -3.98 8.76 -17.96
CA TYR A 154 -4.20 7.37 -17.52
C TYR A 154 -5.45 6.71 -18.11
N GLY A 155 -6.33 7.45 -18.80
CA GLY A 155 -7.54 6.94 -19.44
C GLY A 155 -8.66 6.61 -18.46
N THR A 156 -8.94 7.50 -17.50
CA THR A 156 -9.72 7.22 -16.29
C THR A 156 -10.83 8.21 -16.04
N ASP A 157 -11.82 7.83 -15.23
CA ASP A 157 -12.89 8.72 -14.78
C ASP A 157 -12.42 9.60 -13.61
N ILE A 158 -12.92 10.84 -13.56
CA ILE A 158 -12.63 11.81 -12.49
C ILE A 158 -13.66 11.63 -11.37
N ILE A 159 -13.19 11.36 -10.15
CA ILE A 159 -14.00 11.35 -8.95
C ILE A 159 -13.69 12.63 -8.16
N GLU A 160 -14.68 13.48 -8.01
CA GLU A 160 -14.66 14.56 -7.02
C GLU A 160 -14.89 13.96 -5.64
N LYS A 161 -13.92 14.12 -4.72
CA LYS A 161 -14.13 13.85 -3.30
C LYS A 161 -14.25 15.19 -2.57
N ASN A 162 -15.51 15.58 -2.35
CA ASN A 162 -15.93 16.57 -1.37
C ASN A 162 -16.13 15.95 0.01
#